data_AF-A0ABD3P249-F1
#
_entry.id   AF-A0ABD3P249-F1
#
_cell.length_a   1.000
_cell.length_b   1.000
_cell.length_c   1.000
_cell.angle_alpha   90.00
_cell.angle_beta   90.00
_cell.angle_gamma   90.00
#
_symmetry.space_group_name_H-M   'P 1'
#
loop_
_entity.id
_entity.type
_entity.pdbx_description
1 polymer ?
#
loop_
_entity_poly.entity_id
_entity_poly.type
_entity_poly.pdbx_seq_one_letter_code
_entity_poly.pdbx_strand_id
1 'polypeptide(L)'
;MWKDATKDKRLFKSAMALNEIHHGVGKPPKPFPTESEMVDGKIVKERNALLKCLLLYDEDKIDRRRNQDGTRTKVYPWISHPVAGESRLKVDDAIRGVNRVGCVIVDRSGDETSGYKYVVTPSVENAAHKILVKNVPHHAIRYVDEPYTNPQYELSAFRHTIQFPDEIFPKAWRDLDEGSGSHDEL
;
A
#
# COMPACT_ATOMS: atom_id res chain seq x y z
N MET A 1 -10.72 3.00 41.60
CA MET A 1 -11.11 4.15 40.75
C MET A 1 -10.33 4.07 39.43
N TRP A 2 -10.73 3.19 38.50
CA TRP A 2 -9.97 2.83 37.28
C TRP A 2 -10.80 3.01 35.99
N LYS A 3 -11.84 3.87 36.00
CA LYS A 3 -12.83 3.92 34.92
C LYS A 3 -12.66 5.06 33.90
N ASP A 4 -11.70 5.98 34.09
CA ASP A 4 -11.72 7.24 33.30
C ASP A 4 -10.55 7.47 32.33
N ALA A 5 -9.65 6.51 32.11
CA ALA A 5 -8.44 6.73 31.28
C ALA A 5 -8.52 6.26 29.81
N THR A 6 -9.62 5.67 29.34
CA THR A 6 -9.69 5.06 27.98
C THR A 6 -10.71 5.71 27.03
N LYS A 7 -11.22 6.91 27.35
CA LYS A 7 -12.24 7.56 26.51
C LYS A 7 -11.71 8.23 25.24
N ASP A 8 -10.39 8.41 25.09
CA ASP A 8 -9.81 9.22 24.01
C ASP A 8 -8.74 8.52 23.16
N LYS A 9 -8.77 7.19 23.06
CA LYS A 9 -7.97 6.52 22.02
C LYS A 9 -8.86 6.34 20.79
N ARG A 10 -8.78 7.28 19.85
CA ARG A 10 -9.11 6.98 18.44
C ARG A 10 -8.24 5.80 18.04
N LEU A 11 -8.79 4.59 18.14
CA LEU A 11 -8.16 3.39 17.63
C LEU A 11 -8.08 3.57 16.12
N PHE A 12 -6.89 3.91 15.64
CA PHE A 12 -6.60 3.96 14.23
C PHE A 12 -6.83 2.56 13.64
N LYS A 13 -7.51 2.48 12.51
CA LYS A 13 -7.71 1.20 11.85
C LYS A 13 -6.40 0.75 11.22
N SER A 14 -6.14 -0.55 11.27
CA SER A 14 -5.04 -1.14 10.50
C SER A 14 -5.41 -1.19 9.02
N ALA A 15 -4.40 -1.26 8.16
CA ALA A 15 -4.59 -1.49 6.73
C ALA A 15 -5.38 -2.78 6.47
N MET A 16 -5.25 -3.80 7.32
CA MET A 16 -6.06 -5.02 7.23
C MET A 16 -7.55 -4.73 7.43
N ALA A 17 -7.91 -3.98 8.49
CA ALA A 17 -9.30 -3.62 8.76
C ALA A 17 -9.88 -2.74 7.65
N LEU A 18 -9.08 -1.82 7.09
CA LEU A 18 -9.49 -1.02 5.93
C LEU A 18 -9.66 -1.88 4.67
N ASN A 19 -8.74 -2.79 4.41
CA ASN A 19 -8.82 -3.70 3.27
C ASN A 19 -10.05 -4.60 3.37
N GLU A 20 -10.44 -5.06 4.55
CA GLU A 20 -11.65 -5.86 4.75
C GLU A 20 -12.95 -5.08 4.43
N ILE A 21 -12.95 -3.76 4.61
CA ILE A 21 -14.10 -2.91 4.25
C ILE A 21 -14.31 -2.90 2.73
N HIS A 22 -13.22 -2.90 1.95
CA HIS A 22 -13.26 -2.76 0.50
C HIS A 22 -13.25 -4.12 -0.23
N HIS A 23 -12.48 -5.08 0.28
CA HIS A 23 -12.23 -6.39 -0.31
C HIS A 23 -12.84 -7.57 0.47
N GLY A 24 -13.65 -7.31 1.49
CA GLY A 24 -14.18 -8.35 2.38
C GLY A 24 -15.00 -9.41 1.65
N VAL A 25 -14.75 -10.67 1.98
CA VAL A 25 -15.45 -11.82 1.37
C VAL A 25 -16.89 -11.88 1.87
N GLY A 26 -17.86 -12.01 0.96
CA GLY A 26 -19.27 -12.15 1.31
C GLY A 26 -20.03 -10.84 1.56
N LYS A 27 -19.41 -9.68 1.29
CA LYS A 27 -20.07 -8.37 1.26
C LYS A 27 -19.91 -7.74 -0.13
N PRO A 28 -20.84 -6.88 -0.58
CA PRO A 28 -20.62 -6.11 -1.80
C PRO A 28 -19.37 -5.24 -1.63
N PRO A 29 -18.51 -5.13 -2.66
CA PRO A 29 -17.29 -4.35 -2.59
C PRO A 29 -17.66 -2.89 -2.32
N LYS A 30 -16.99 -2.25 -1.36
CA LYS A 30 -17.20 -0.82 -1.10
C LYS A 30 -16.18 -0.01 -1.88
N PRO A 31 -16.58 1.09 -2.53
CA PRO A 31 -15.64 1.88 -3.31
C PRO A 31 -14.60 2.55 -2.42
N PHE A 32 -13.38 2.69 -2.95
CA PHE A 32 -12.37 3.54 -2.33
C PHE A 32 -12.76 5.03 -2.43
N PRO A 33 -12.35 5.84 -1.45
CA PRO A 33 -12.63 7.27 -1.42
C PRO A 33 -11.79 8.04 -2.46
N THR A 34 -12.37 9.09 -3.03
CA THR A 34 -11.64 10.00 -3.94
C THR A 34 -10.89 11.09 -3.18
N GLU A 35 -9.96 11.77 -3.85
CA GLU A 35 -9.19 12.89 -3.28
C GLU A 35 -10.09 13.95 -2.64
N SER A 36 -11.19 14.33 -3.31
CA SER A 36 -12.16 15.30 -2.78
C SER A 36 -12.87 14.79 -1.51
N GLU A 37 -13.25 13.51 -1.49
CA GLU A 37 -13.88 12.87 -0.32
C GLU A 37 -12.89 12.74 0.85
N MET A 38 -11.59 12.71 0.58
CA MET A 38 -10.54 12.71 1.62
C MET A 38 -10.27 14.11 2.19
N VAL A 39 -10.39 15.18 1.39
CA VAL A 39 -10.16 16.57 1.83
C VAL A 39 -11.34 17.14 2.65
N ASP A 40 -12.58 16.81 2.30
CA ASP A 40 -13.79 17.38 2.92
C ASP A 40 -14.19 16.76 4.29
N GLY A 41 -13.24 16.15 5.00
CA GLY A 41 -13.35 16.06 6.46
C GLY A 41 -14.00 14.80 7.05
N LYS A 42 -13.81 13.60 6.49
CA LYS A 42 -14.16 12.36 7.23
C LYS A 42 -13.31 11.12 7.01
N ILE A 43 -12.24 11.20 6.23
CA ILE A 43 -11.20 10.17 6.24
C ILE A 43 -9.95 10.89 6.71
N VAL A 44 -9.82 10.96 8.03
CA VAL A 44 -8.56 11.24 8.73
C VAL A 44 -7.48 10.55 7.90
N LYS A 45 -6.40 11.26 7.52
CA LYS A 45 -5.14 10.60 7.16
C LYS A 45 -4.87 9.63 8.31
N GLU A 46 -5.31 8.38 8.18
CA GLU A 46 -5.07 7.36 9.16
C GLU A 46 -3.57 7.21 9.07
N ARG A 47 -2.85 7.83 10.02
CA ARG A 47 -1.38 7.96 10.02
C ARG A 47 -0.67 6.60 10.04
N ASN A 48 -1.45 5.53 9.99
CA ASN A 48 -1.03 4.17 10.15
C ASN A 48 -1.19 3.38 8.86
N ALA A 49 -1.90 3.89 7.84
CA ALA A 49 -2.17 3.19 6.60
C ALA A 49 -2.10 4.12 5.38
N LEU A 50 -1.35 3.69 4.36
CA LEU A 50 -1.18 4.38 3.09
C LEU A 50 -1.93 3.64 2.00
N LEU A 51 -2.62 4.39 1.13
CA LEU A 51 -3.21 3.85 -0.07
C LEU A 51 -2.10 3.57 -1.10
N LYS A 52 -2.01 2.31 -1.53
CA LYS A 52 -1.03 1.87 -2.51
C LYS A 52 -1.74 1.18 -3.68
N CYS A 53 -1.26 1.45 -4.89
CA CYS A 53 -1.81 0.86 -6.11
C CYS A 53 -0.77 0.00 -6.81
N LEU A 54 -1.23 -1.13 -7.34
CA LEU A 54 -0.49 -1.94 -8.31
C LEU A 54 -0.74 -1.38 -9.71
N LEU A 55 0.19 -0.57 -10.19
CA LEU A 55 0.08 0.08 -11.49
C LEU A 55 1.06 -0.56 -12.46
N LEU A 56 0.50 -1.07 -13.56
CA LEU A 56 1.23 -1.48 -14.74
C LEU A 56 0.60 -0.75 -15.92
N TYR A 57 1.42 0.01 -16.64
CA TYR A 57 1.01 0.75 -17.81
C TYR A 57 2.18 0.83 -18.79
N ASP A 58 1.87 0.88 -20.07
CA ASP A 58 2.83 0.94 -21.16
C ASP A 58 3.05 2.41 -21.56
N GLU A 59 4.32 2.85 -21.56
CA GLU A 59 4.67 4.22 -21.90
C GLU A 59 4.38 4.59 -23.36
N ASP A 60 4.23 3.60 -24.25
CA ASP A 60 3.95 3.82 -25.67
C ASP A 60 2.45 3.98 -25.95
N LYS A 61 1.58 3.46 -25.07
CA LYS A 61 0.11 3.55 -25.19
C LYS A 61 -0.45 4.79 -24.49
N ILE A 62 0.04 5.97 -24.87
CA ILE A 62 -0.39 7.25 -24.28
C ILE A 62 -1.65 7.78 -24.97
N ASP A 63 -2.73 7.89 -24.20
CA ASP A 63 -3.84 8.78 -24.53
C ASP A 63 -3.51 10.19 -24.02
N ARG A 64 -3.51 11.19 -24.91
CA ARG A 64 -3.25 12.59 -24.52
C ARG A 64 -4.56 13.31 -24.28
N ARG A 65 -4.88 13.62 -23.02
CA ARG A 65 -6.02 14.49 -22.68
C ARG A 65 -5.56 15.94 -22.60
N ARG A 66 -6.25 16.83 -23.33
CA ARG A 66 -6.07 18.28 -23.19
C ARG A 66 -6.93 18.76 -22.03
N ASN A 67 -6.31 19.40 -21.03
CA ASN A 67 -7.04 20.03 -19.93
C ASN A 67 -7.62 21.38 -20.39
N GLN A 68 -8.57 21.90 -19.62
CA GLN A 68 -9.12 23.24 -19.84
C GLN A 68 -8.04 24.32 -19.69
N ASP A 69 -7.04 24.08 -18.84
CA ASP A 69 -5.89 24.98 -18.61
C ASP A 69 -4.83 24.94 -19.73
N GLY A 70 -5.11 24.27 -20.86
CA GLY A 70 -4.17 24.14 -21.98
C GLY A 70 -3.01 23.16 -21.76
N THR A 71 -2.82 22.68 -20.53
CA THR A 71 -1.83 21.64 -20.18
C THR A 71 -2.22 20.27 -20.75
N ARG A 72 -1.22 19.44 -21.03
CA ARG A 72 -1.38 18.07 -21.53
C ARG A 72 -1.16 17.09 -20.40
N THR A 73 -2.21 16.36 -20.03
CA THR A 73 -2.10 15.25 -19.07
C THR A 73 -1.88 13.97 -19.86
N LYS A 74 -0.83 13.21 -19.50
CA LYS A 74 -0.62 11.87 -20.07
C LYS A 74 -1.57 10.90 -19.37
N VAL A 75 -2.39 10.21 -20.15
CA VAL A 75 -3.34 9.23 -19.66
C VAL A 75 -2.93 7.87 -20.19
N TYR A 76 -2.80 6.90 -19.30
CA TYR A 76 -2.41 5.55 -19.63
C TYR A 76 -3.51 4.57 -19.26
N PRO A 77 -3.83 3.58 -20.12
CA PRO A 77 -4.69 2.48 -19.74
C PRO A 77 -3.93 1.53 -18.79
N TRP A 78 -4.61 1.08 -17.73
CA TRP A 78 -4.08 0.04 -16.86
C TRP A 78 -4.01 -1.31 -17.59
N ILE A 79 -2.95 -2.06 -17.32
CA ILE A 79 -2.67 -3.37 -17.90
C ILE A 79 -2.65 -4.43 -16.81
N SER A 80 -3.36 -5.54 -17.02
CA SER A 80 -3.32 -6.69 -16.13
C SER A 80 -2.06 -7.52 -16.31
N HIS A 81 -1.52 -8.04 -15.21
CA HIS A 81 -0.44 -9.03 -15.24
C HIS A 81 -1.00 -10.44 -15.01
N PRO A 82 -0.59 -11.47 -15.78
CA PRO A 82 0.24 -11.43 -16.99
C PRO A 82 -0.56 -10.99 -18.23
N VAL A 83 0.09 -10.30 -19.16
CA VAL A 83 -0.49 -9.94 -20.45
C VAL A 83 -0.61 -11.20 -21.31
N ALA A 84 -1.80 -11.49 -21.84
CA ALA A 84 -2.03 -12.66 -22.67
C ALA A 84 -1.13 -12.63 -23.92
N GLY A 85 -0.24 -13.62 -24.06
CA GLY A 85 0.63 -13.79 -25.23
C GLY A 85 2.08 -13.28 -25.08
N GLU A 86 2.45 -12.65 -23.96
CA GLU A 86 3.84 -12.22 -23.72
C GLU A 86 4.61 -13.25 -22.87
N SER A 87 5.83 -13.59 -23.32
CA SER A 87 6.71 -14.51 -22.61
C SER A 87 7.09 -13.96 -21.24
N ARG A 88 7.03 -14.81 -20.21
CA ARG A 88 7.35 -14.54 -18.81
C ARG A 88 8.62 -13.68 -18.58
N LEU A 89 9.64 -13.79 -19.44
CA LEU A 89 10.90 -13.02 -19.36
C LEU A 89 10.83 -11.54 -19.78
N LYS A 90 9.95 -11.14 -20.71
CA LYS A 90 9.72 -9.69 -20.98
C LYS A 90 8.85 -9.05 -19.90
N VAL A 91 8.09 -9.89 -19.24
CA VAL A 91 7.26 -9.56 -18.08
C VAL A 91 8.14 -9.44 -16.82
N ASP A 92 9.38 -9.94 -16.83
CA ASP A 92 10.35 -9.73 -15.75
C ASP A 92 10.92 -8.30 -15.72
N ASP A 93 10.98 -7.56 -16.84
CA ASP A 93 11.21 -6.10 -16.79
C ASP A 93 9.98 -5.36 -16.21
N ALA A 94 8.79 -5.97 -16.30
CA ALA A 94 7.59 -5.58 -15.58
C ALA A 94 7.55 -6.10 -14.13
N ILE A 95 8.60 -6.76 -13.59
CA ILE A 95 8.77 -7.07 -12.15
C ILE A 95 9.09 -5.82 -11.31
N ARG A 96 9.01 -4.61 -11.88
CA ARG A 96 8.62 -3.45 -11.06
C ARG A 96 7.18 -3.54 -10.52
N GLY A 97 6.41 -4.55 -10.95
CA GLY A 97 5.08 -4.93 -10.44
C GLY A 97 5.04 -5.55 -9.04
N VAL A 98 6.17 -5.70 -8.34
CA VAL A 98 6.14 -5.95 -6.89
C VAL A 98 5.99 -4.64 -6.09
N ASN A 99 6.36 -3.50 -6.67
CA ASN A 99 6.41 -2.22 -5.97
C ASN A 99 5.06 -1.51 -6.06
N ARG A 100 4.25 -1.65 -5.00
CA ARG A 100 3.04 -0.84 -4.86
C ARG A 100 3.45 0.63 -4.66
N VAL A 101 3.00 1.50 -5.55
CA VAL A 101 3.27 2.93 -5.45
C VAL A 101 2.18 3.64 -4.65
N GLY A 102 2.53 4.72 -3.97
CA GLY A 102 1.51 5.63 -3.43
C GLY A 102 0.62 6.11 -4.57
N CYS A 103 -0.69 6.17 -4.35
CA CYS A 103 -1.62 6.63 -5.36
C CYS A 103 -2.74 7.46 -4.76
N VAL A 104 -3.22 8.41 -5.55
CA VAL A 104 -4.37 9.26 -5.23
C VAL A 104 -5.48 8.93 -6.23
N ILE A 105 -6.66 8.61 -5.73
CA ILE A 105 -7.83 8.32 -6.56
C ILE A 105 -8.47 9.64 -6.96
N VAL A 106 -8.41 9.93 -8.26
CA VAL A 106 -8.98 11.16 -8.82
C VAL A 106 -10.45 10.97 -9.12
N ASP A 107 -10.79 9.82 -9.71
CA ASP A 107 -12.14 9.55 -10.19
C ASP A 107 -12.50 8.07 -10.05
N ARG A 108 -13.81 7.81 -9.95
CA ARG A 108 -14.42 6.50 -9.77
C ARG A 108 -15.54 6.33 -10.79
N SER A 109 -15.56 5.18 -11.43
CA SER A 109 -16.62 4.75 -12.34
C SER A 109 -17.07 3.33 -11.99
N GLY A 110 -18.31 3.00 -12.33
CA GLY A 110 -18.91 1.70 -12.06
C GLY A 110 -19.64 1.61 -10.72
N ASP A 111 -20.33 0.49 -10.55
CA ASP A 111 -21.25 0.21 -9.44
C ASP A 111 -20.95 -1.18 -8.85
N GLU A 112 -21.69 -1.57 -7.81
CA GLU A 112 -21.55 -2.89 -7.17
C GLU A 112 -21.75 -4.06 -8.14
N THR A 113 -22.59 -3.88 -9.18
CA THR A 113 -22.91 -4.92 -10.17
C THR A 113 -21.89 -5.00 -11.30
N SER A 114 -21.37 -3.87 -11.76
CA SER A 114 -20.43 -3.77 -12.88
C SER A 114 -18.95 -3.82 -12.45
N GLY A 115 -18.70 -3.63 -11.15
CA GLY A 115 -17.38 -3.53 -10.56
C GLY A 115 -16.80 -2.12 -10.72
N TYR A 116 -16.14 -1.65 -9.66
CA TYR A 116 -15.52 -0.33 -9.67
C TYR A 116 -14.23 -0.29 -10.49
N LYS A 117 -14.10 0.78 -11.27
CA LYS A 117 -12.89 1.15 -12.02
C LYS A 117 -12.48 2.57 -11.64
N TYR A 118 -11.18 2.77 -11.51
CA TYR A 118 -10.61 4.01 -10.97
C TYR A 118 -9.70 4.71 -11.97
N VAL A 119 -9.64 6.03 -11.81
CA VAL A 119 -8.60 6.87 -12.40
C VAL A 119 -7.71 7.35 -11.28
N VAL A 120 -6.41 7.03 -11.36
CA VAL A 120 -5.46 7.30 -10.28
C VAL A 120 -4.27 8.10 -10.76
N THR A 121 -3.74 8.93 -9.86
CA THR A 121 -2.46 9.61 -10.02
C THR A 121 -1.43 8.92 -9.13
N PRO A 122 -0.32 8.39 -9.67
CA PRO A 122 0.76 7.87 -8.84
C PRO A 122 1.46 9.01 -8.10
N SER A 123 1.74 8.81 -6.82
CA SER A 123 2.51 9.72 -5.98
C SER A 123 4.00 9.44 -6.22
N VAL A 124 4.52 9.97 -7.33
CA VAL A 124 5.96 9.96 -7.64
C VAL A 124 6.49 11.36 -7.33
N GLU A 125 7.46 11.47 -6.42
CA GLU A 125 7.93 12.74 -5.87
C GLU A 125 8.61 13.69 -6.88
N ASN A 126 8.81 13.29 -8.14
CA ASN A 126 9.52 14.10 -9.14
C ASN A 126 8.85 14.14 -10.52
N ALA A 127 7.55 13.84 -10.61
CA ALA A 127 6.85 13.89 -11.89
C ALA A 127 6.50 15.34 -12.26
N ALA A 128 7.35 15.99 -13.07
CA ALA A 128 7.09 17.31 -13.69
C ALA A 128 5.78 17.35 -14.53
N HIS A 129 5.20 16.18 -14.83
CA HIS A 129 3.91 16.04 -15.51
C HIS A 129 3.00 15.09 -14.75
N LYS A 130 1.75 15.52 -14.51
CA LYS A 130 0.71 14.69 -13.89
C LYS A 130 0.41 13.50 -14.80
N ILE A 131 0.71 12.29 -14.32
CA ILE A 131 0.38 11.03 -14.98
C ILE A 131 -0.97 10.57 -14.44
N LEU A 132 -1.89 10.17 -15.33
CA LEU A 132 -3.14 9.53 -14.96
C LEU A 132 -3.18 8.10 -15.49
N VAL A 133 -3.56 7.15 -14.65
CA VAL A 133 -3.81 5.77 -15.08
C VAL A 133 -5.31 5.51 -14.99
N LYS A 134 -5.93 5.11 -16.10
CA LYS A 134 -7.36 4.82 -16.22
C LYS A 134 -7.64 3.33 -16.18
N ASN A 135 -8.90 2.97 -15.89
CA ASN A 135 -9.38 1.60 -15.84
C ASN A 135 -8.64 0.72 -14.82
N VAL A 136 -8.13 1.33 -13.75
CA VAL A 136 -7.50 0.58 -12.66
C VAL A 136 -8.60 -0.21 -11.94
N PRO A 137 -8.50 -1.54 -11.85
CA PRO A 137 -9.53 -2.35 -11.23
C PRO A 137 -9.47 -2.24 -9.71
N HIS A 138 -10.61 -2.48 -9.06
CA HIS A 138 -10.72 -2.42 -7.60
C HIS A 138 -9.66 -3.23 -6.85
N HIS A 139 -9.38 -4.47 -7.28
CA HIS A 139 -8.42 -5.36 -6.63
C HIS A 139 -6.95 -4.87 -6.67
N ALA A 140 -6.63 -3.95 -7.59
CA ALA A 140 -5.28 -3.38 -7.72
C ALA A 140 -4.98 -2.30 -6.68
N ILE A 141 -5.97 -1.86 -5.91
CA ILE A 141 -5.84 -0.83 -4.89
C ILE A 141 -5.92 -1.47 -3.50
N ARG A 142 -4.96 -1.19 -2.62
CA ARG A 142 -4.96 -1.70 -1.24
C ARG A 142 -4.37 -0.69 -0.28
N TYR A 143 -4.86 -0.72 0.95
CA TYR A 143 -4.17 -0.09 2.07
C TYR A 143 -2.97 -0.95 2.48
N VAL A 144 -1.88 -0.29 2.85
CA VAL A 144 -0.67 -0.89 3.41
C VAL A 144 -0.33 -0.12 4.67
N ASP A 145 0.01 -0.82 5.75
CA ASP A 145 0.41 -0.15 6.97
C ASP A 145 1.67 0.69 6.71
N GLU A 146 1.70 1.90 7.24
CA GLU A 146 2.92 2.68 7.24
C GLU A 146 3.95 1.99 8.16
N PRO A 147 5.24 1.91 7.76
CA PRO A 147 6.25 1.26 8.58
C PRO A 147 6.33 1.90 9.97
N TYR A 148 6.40 1.08 11.02
CA TYR A 148 6.54 1.51 12.42
C TYR A 148 5.39 2.33 13.02
N THR A 149 4.26 2.48 12.33
CA THR A 149 3.09 3.23 12.83
C THR A 149 1.96 2.36 13.34
N ASN A 150 1.99 1.05 13.05
CA ASN A 150 0.98 0.11 13.52
C ASN A 150 1.07 -0.03 15.06
N PRO A 151 -0.05 -0.18 15.79
CA PRO A 151 -0.07 -0.46 17.23
C PRO A 151 0.89 -1.56 17.71
N GLN A 152 1.26 -2.53 16.87
CA GLN A 152 2.27 -3.55 17.19
C GLN A 152 3.67 -2.96 17.50
N TYR A 153 3.98 -1.78 16.94
CA TYR A 153 5.24 -1.08 17.16
C TYR A 153 5.20 -0.13 18.37
N GLU A 154 4.04 0.06 19.02
CA GLU A 154 3.97 0.86 20.24
C GLU A 154 4.87 0.26 21.34
N LEU A 155 5.47 1.12 22.17
CA LEU A 155 6.29 0.68 23.31
C LEU A 155 5.46 -0.09 24.34
N SER A 156 4.16 0.22 24.46
CA SER A 156 3.21 -0.50 25.30
C SER A 156 2.60 -1.73 24.63
N ALA A 157 2.98 -2.03 23.38
CA ALA A 157 2.50 -3.24 22.71
C ALA A 157 3.02 -4.47 23.46
N PHE A 158 2.14 -5.43 23.66
CA PHE A 158 2.52 -6.67 24.33
C PHE A 158 3.44 -7.48 23.40
N ARG A 159 4.71 -7.59 23.81
CA ARG A 159 5.71 -8.41 23.14
C ARG A 159 6.10 -9.51 24.11
N HIS A 160 5.96 -10.76 23.68
CA HIS A 160 6.57 -11.87 24.41
C HIS A 160 7.99 -12.04 23.90
N THR A 161 8.95 -12.08 24.82
CA THR A 161 10.28 -12.57 24.49
C THR A 161 10.16 -14.05 24.16
N ILE A 162 10.50 -14.42 22.92
CA ILE A 162 10.66 -15.82 22.54
C ILE A 162 12.12 -16.15 22.81
N GLN A 163 12.36 -16.94 23.85
CA GLN A 163 13.68 -17.50 24.11
C GLN A 163 13.81 -18.77 23.27
N PHE A 164 14.80 -18.78 22.39
CA PHE A 164 15.19 -19.98 21.66
C PHE A 164 16.43 -20.56 22.34
N PRO A 165 16.47 -21.87 22.61
CA PRO A 165 17.68 -22.49 23.16
C PRO A 165 18.82 -22.47 22.15
N ASP A 166 20.04 -22.15 22.58
CA ASP A 166 21.19 -22.02 21.66
C ASP A 166 21.50 -23.31 20.89
N GLU A 167 21.08 -24.47 21.42
CA GLU A 167 21.31 -25.76 20.76
C GLU A 167 20.66 -25.86 19.37
N ILE A 168 19.59 -25.09 19.10
CA ILE A 168 18.90 -25.14 17.79
C ILE A 168 19.60 -24.34 16.70
N PHE A 169 20.46 -23.38 17.07
CA PHE A 169 21.20 -22.59 16.10
C PHE A 169 22.50 -23.30 15.69
N PRO A 170 22.95 -23.16 14.42
CA PRO A 170 24.26 -23.63 14.00
C PRO A 170 25.35 -23.07 14.90
N LYS A 171 26.39 -23.85 15.20
CA LYS A 171 27.51 -23.42 16.08
C LYS A 171 28.14 -22.09 15.64
N ALA A 172 28.14 -21.79 14.34
CA ALA A 172 28.69 -20.55 13.79
C ALA A 172 27.85 -19.29 14.08
N TRP A 173 26.61 -19.44 14.57
CA TRP A 173 25.68 -18.35 14.89
C TRP A 173 25.42 -18.20 16.38
N ARG A 174 26.00 -19.09 17.20
CA ARG A 174 25.94 -18.98 18.66
C ARG A 174 26.93 -17.91 19.10
N ASP A 175 26.66 -17.31 20.25
CA ASP A 175 27.65 -16.45 20.89
C ASP A 175 28.97 -17.22 21.04
N LEU A 176 30.07 -16.52 20.81
CA LEU A 176 31.40 -17.08 21.03
C LEU A 176 31.50 -17.41 22.52
N ASP A 177 31.89 -18.65 22.85
CA ASP A 177 32.13 -19.04 24.23
C ASP A 177 33.00 -17.96 24.92
N GLU A 178 32.57 -17.48 26.09
CA GLU A 178 33.20 -16.40 26.88
C GLU A 178 34.70 -16.67 27.23
N GLY A 179 35.25 -17.81 26.83
CA GLY A 179 36.67 -18.15 26.91
C GLY A 179 37.52 -17.75 25.69
N SER A 180 36.94 -17.24 24.61
CA SER A 180 37.70 -16.65 23.51
C SER A 180 37.87 -15.14 23.78
N GLY A 181 39.03 -14.78 24.33
CA GLY A 181 39.35 -13.42 24.82
C GLY A 181 39.44 -12.32 23.77
N SER A 182 38.63 -12.36 22.71
CA SER A 182 38.39 -11.22 21.83
C SER A 182 37.18 -10.44 22.35
N HIS A 183 37.41 -9.61 23.36
CA HIS A 183 36.57 -8.45 23.60
C HIS A 183 36.72 -7.53 22.38
N ASP A 184 35.76 -7.57 21.46
CA ASP A 184 35.58 -6.49 20.50
C ASP A 184 34.98 -5.32 21.29
N GLU A 185 35.85 -4.40 21.72
CA GLU A 185 35.47 -3.10 22.23
C GLU A 185 34.83 -2.27 21.10
N LEU A 186 33.57 -1.87 21.29
CA LEU A 186 32.91 -0.79 20.54
C LEU A 186 32.54 0.34 21.50
#